data_AF-A0A7W1AI71-F1
#
_entry.id   AF-A0A7W1AI71-F1
#
_cell.length_a   1.000
_cell.length_b   1.000
_cell.length_c   1.000
_cell.angle_alpha   90.00
_cell.angle_beta   90.00
_cell.angle_gamma   90.00
#
_symmetry.space_group_name_H-M   'P 1'
#
loop_
_entity.id
_entity.type
_entity.pdbx_description
1 polymer ?
#
loop_
_entity_poly.entity_id
_entity_poly.type
_entity_poly.pdbx_seq_one_letter_code
_entity_poly.pdbx_strand_id
1 'polypeptide(L)'
;NEIVLDDVRVTRADLLGAAGDGFDVANDMFGVARLGISAIALGGLRRCVQLAHRFASRREISTGSLLGNAHTREVLASMIASVAAAESLLQYTAARCDGLAPPAHLAAICKAVVPELLWQAADRTTQLLGGRGYIESNGLPQLVRDARLLRIFEGPTETLEMHLGSAVLGNMVEIFDGASEARTRVEAWTRKLSAALEDTRGDARIAATQHAKLAVGQLSAWGLLAAVVEQRGDDPLSQLAKRWAFAQLESRAAALASPLVADVDVVERAIADYRDVIGDIEQTLPGEDHALDPMLRRS
;
A
#
# COMPACT_ATOMS: atom_id res chain seq x y z
N ASN A 1 -3.76 19.82 11.81
CA ASN A 1 -3.93 21.28 11.70
C ASN A 1 -4.91 21.57 10.58
N GLU A 2 -5.95 22.33 10.88
CA GLU A 2 -6.92 22.82 9.90
C GLU A 2 -6.52 24.23 9.47
N ILE A 3 -6.71 24.56 8.19
CA ILE A 3 -6.48 25.90 7.64
C ILE A 3 -7.83 26.39 7.11
N VAL A 4 -8.29 27.53 7.63
CA VAL A 4 -9.53 28.20 7.18
C VAL A 4 -9.16 29.43 6.38
N LEU A 5 -9.70 29.54 5.16
CA LEU A 5 -9.54 30.70 4.29
C LEU A 5 -10.87 31.48 4.28
N ASP A 6 -10.95 32.54 5.07
CA ASP A 6 -12.12 33.42 5.17
C ASP A 6 -11.85 34.78 4.50
N ASP A 7 -12.59 35.10 3.44
CA ASP A 7 -12.45 36.27 2.56
C ASP A 7 -10.99 36.64 2.19
N VAL A 8 -10.13 35.62 2.04
CA VAL A 8 -8.72 35.82 1.67
C VAL A 8 -8.63 36.22 0.21
N ARG A 9 -8.21 37.45 -0.04
CA ARG A 9 -8.07 38.00 -1.40
C ARG A 9 -6.75 37.56 -2.02
N VAL A 10 -6.83 36.96 -3.20
CA VAL A 10 -5.71 36.64 -4.08
C VAL A 10 -5.87 37.34 -5.43
N THR A 11 -4.75 37.62 -6.09
CA THR A 11 -4.68 38.32 -7.37
C THR A 11 -4.36 37.36 -8.51
N ARG A 12 -4.47 37.84 -9.77
CA ARG A 12 -4.04 37.04 -10.92
C ARG A 12 -2.53 36.71 -10.89
N ALA A 13 -1.72 37.49 -10.17
CA ALA A 13 -0.29 37.21 -10.03
C ALA A 13 0.00 36.02 -9.11
N ASP A 14 -0.96 35.62 -8.28
CA ASP A 14 -0.83 34.48 -7.35
C ASP A 14 -1.26 33.15 -7.99
N LEU A 15 -1.82 33.20 -9.21
CA LEU A 15 -2.30 32.02 -9.92
C LEU A 15 -1.11 31.22 -10.50
N LEU A 16 -1.05 29.93 -10.17
CA LEU A 16 -0.15 28.98 -10.81
C LEU A 16 -0.85 28.41 -12.05
N GLY A 17 -0.29 28.66 -13.24
CA GLY A 17 -0.91 28.27 -14.51
C GLY A 17 -2.05 29.21 -14.93
N ALA A 18 -2.96 28.73 -15.77
CA ALA A 18 -4.18 29.46 -16.15
C ALA A 18 -5.39 29.03 -15.31
N ALA A 19 -6.46 29.83 -15.37
CA ALA A 19 -7.70 29.51 -14.67
C ALA A 19 -8.34 28.26 -15.30
N GLY A 20 -8.44 27.18 -14.52
CA GLY A 20 -8.90 25.87 -14.99
C GLY A 20 -7.84 24.77 -14.88
N ASP A 21 -6.56 25.13 -14.82
CA ASP A 21 -5.43 24.19 -14.88
C ASP A 21 -5.10 23.54 -13.53
N GLY A 22 -5.90 23.80 -12.49
CA GLY A 22 -5.55 23.41 -11.11
C GLY A 22 -5.33 21.91 -10.92
N PHE A 23 -6.02 21.07 -11.71
CA PHE A 23 -5.82 19.62 -11.67
C PHE A 23 -4.47 19.23 -12.29
N ASP A 24 -4.11 19.80 -13.42
CA ASP A 24 -2.85 19.48 -14.11
C ASP A 24 -1.65 19.95 -13.28
N VAL A 25 -1.73 21.16 -12.71
CA VAL A 25 -0.72 21.69 -11.78
C VAL A 25 -0.55 20.78 -10.56
N ALA A 26 -1.65 20.27 -9.99
CA ALA A 26 -1.58 19.33 -8.88
C ALA A 26 -0.97 17.97 -9.32
N ASN A 27 -1.33 17.49 -10.51
CA ASN A 27 -0.89 16.20 -11.01
C ASN A 27 0.62 16.16 -11.31
N ASP A 28 1.20 17.27 -11.79
CA ASP A 28 2.64 17.41 -11.97
C ASP A 28 3.41 17.22 -10.65
N MET A 29 2.89 17.79 -9.56
CA MET A 29 3.49 17.66 -8.23
C MET A 29 3.35 16.24 -7.67
N PHE A 30 2.20 15.58 -7.90
CA PHE A 30 1.97 14.22 -7.41
C PHE A 30 2.98 13.20 -7.89
N GLY A 31 3.50 13.32 -9.13
CA GLY A 31 4.54 12.43 -9.64
C GLY A 31 5.79 12.43 -8.76
N VAL A 32 6.28 13.63 -8.42
CA VAL A 32 7.46 13.83 -7.56
C VAL A 32 7.17 13.39 -6.12
N ALA A 33 6.02 13.79 -5.57
CA ALA A 33 5.63 13.46 -4.20
C ALA A 33 5.50 11.96 -3.98
N ARG A 34 4.88 11.25 -4.93
CA ARG A 34 4.71 9.78 -4.88
C ARG A 34 6.05 9.05 -4.91
N LEU A 35 6.98 9.46 -5.79
CA LEU A 35 8.32 8.89 -5.80
C LEU A 35 9.08 9.17 -4.49
N GLY A 36 8.94 10.39 -3.95
CA GLY A 36 9.51 10.78 -2.66
C GLY A 36 8.99 9.94 -1.50
N ILE A 37 7.67 9.70 -1.44
CA ILE A 37 7.04 8.80 -0.46
C ILE A 37 7.61 7.39 -0.57
N SER A 38 7.76 6.86 -1.77
CA SER A 38 8.35 5.53 -1.97
C SER A 38 9.81 5.47 -1.52
N ALA A 39 10.58 6.57 -1.67
CA ALA A 39 11.95 6.66 -1.18
C ALA A 39 12.02 6.70 0.35
N ILE A 40 11.14 7.48 1.00
CA ILE A 40 10.97 7.49 2.45
C ILE A 40 10.61 6.08 2.95
N ALA A 41 9.66 5.43 2.27
CA ALA A 41 9.21 4.08 2.62
C ALA A 41 10.33 3.04 2.51
N LEU A 42 11.17 3.11 1.47
CA LEU A 42 12.37 2.26 1.34
C LEU A 42 13.36 2.49 2.50
N GLY A 43 13.56 3.73 2.93
CA GLY A 43 14.37 4.06 4.11
C GLY A 43 13.83 3.43 5.39
N GLY A 44 12.51 3.55 5.62
CA GLY A 44 11.81 2.89 6.73
C GLY A 44 11.95 1.37 6.68
N LEU A 45 11.85 0.78 5.48
CA LEU A 45 11.92 -0.67 5.28
C LEU A 45 13.30 -1.20 5.66
N ARG A 46 14.36 -0.49 5.26
CA ARG A 46 15.74 -0.78 5.69
C ARG A 46 15.91 -0.67 7.20
N ARG A 47 15.30 0.34 7.83
CA ARG A 47 15.33 0.50 9.29
C ARG A 47 14.63 -0.66 10.01
N CYS A 48 13.50 -1.15 9.50
CA CYS A 48 12.83 -2.35 10.02
C CYS A 48 13.76 -3.56 10.02
N VAL A 49 14.41 -3.84 8.88
CA VAL A 49 15.37 -4.95 8.76
C VAL A 49 16.52 -4.80 9.76
N GLN A 50 17.08 -3.59 9.91
CA GLN A 50 18.14 -3.31 10.88
C GLN A 50 17.70 -3.60 12.32
N LEU A 51 16.53 -3.12 12.73
CA LEU A 51 15.99 -3.32 14.07
C LEU A 51 15.70 -4.79 14.35
N ALA A 52 15.01 -5.47 13.43
CA ALA A 52 14.67 -6.88 13.51
C ALA A 52 15.93 -7.74 13.64
N HIS A 53 16.92 -7.55 12.77
CA HIS A 53 18.19 -8.27 12.84
C HIS A 53 18.96 -7.96 14.12
N ARG A 54 19.01 -6.69 14.56
CA ARG A 54 19.73 -6.29 15.77
C ARG A 54 19.15 -6.94 17.02
N PHE A 55 17.83 -7.06 17.10
CA PHE A 55 17.17 -7.74 18.19
C PHE A 55 17.36 -9.26 18.11
N ALA A 56 17.04 -9.86 16.96
CA ALA A 56 17.11 -11.31 16.77
C ALA A 56 18.52 -11.89 16.98
N SER A 57 19.56 -11.17 16.60
CA SER A 57 20.96 -11.59 16.80
C SER A 57 21.44 -11.59 18.26
N ARG A 58 20.73 -10.89 19.16
CA ARG A 58 21.10 -10.76 20.58
C ARG A 58 20.12 -11.43 21.54
N ARG A 59 18.92 -11.76 21.05
CA ARG A 59 17.86 -12.34 21.86
C ARG A 59 18.06 -13.84 21.97
N GLU A 60 18.34 -14.32 23.17
CA GLU A 60 18.29 -15.75 23.49
C GLU A 60 16.84 -16.20 23.79
N ILE A 61 16.49 -17.37 23.27
CA ILE A 61 15.26 -18.13 23.54
C ILE A 61 15.65 -19.56 23.97
N SER A 62 14.68 -20.40 24.31
CA SER A 62 14.94 -21.77 24.78
C SER A 62 15.71 -22.64 23.76
N THR A 63 15.61 -22.32 22.47
CA THR A 63 16.30 -23.01 21.38
C THR A 63 17.60 -22.33 20.94
N GLY A 64 18.19 -21.46 21.77
CA GLY A 64 19.36 -20.64 21.44
C GLY A 64 18.98 -19.25 20.94
N SER A 65 19.83 -18.62 20.11
CA SER A 65 19.52 -17.28 19.60
C SER A 65 18.24 -17.27 18.75
N LEU A 66 17.47 -16.18 18.82
CA LEU A 66 16.27 -15.99 18.00
C LEU A 66 16.61 -16.00 16.51
N LEU A 67 17.77 -15.44 16.11
CA LEU A 67 18.28 -15.54 14.74
C LEU A 67 18.59 -17.00 14.32
N GLY A 68 18.90 -17.87 15.28
CA GLY A 68 19.06 -19.31 15.09
C GLY A 68 17.76 -20.05 14.75
N ASN A 69 16.59 -19.44 14.99
CA ASN A 69 15.30 -19.99 14.60
C ASN A 69 15.08 -19.88 13.08
N ALA A 70 14.68 -20.99 12.44
CA ALA A 70 14.50 -21.05 10.99
C ALA A 70 13.44 -20.07 10.47
N HIS A 71 12.30 -19.96 11.17
CA HIS A 71 11.23 -19.04 10.78
C HIS A 71 11.64 -17.57 10.94
N THR A 72 12.43 -17.24 11.97
CA THR A 72 13.00 -15.88 12.10
C THR A 72 13.88 -15.52 10.89
N ARG A 73 14.71 -16.47 10.42
CA ARG A 73 15.52 -16.24 9.21
C ARG A 73 14.67 -16.12 7.95
N GLU A 74 13.58 -16.86 7.84
CA GLU A 74 12.63 -16.75 6.73
C GLU A 74 11.97 -15.37 6.69
N VAL A 75 11.50 -14.87 7.84
CA VAL A 75 10.93 -13.52 7.97
C VAL A 75 11.95 -12.46 7.57
N LEU A 76 13.17 -12.54 8.09
CA LEU A 76 14.26 -11.61 7.74
C LEU A 76 14.63 -11.70 6.25
N ALA A 77 14.71 -12.89 5.68
CA ALA A 77 14.98 -13.10 4.26
C ALA A 77 13.88 -12.46 3.39
N SER A 78 12.61 -12.61 3.77
CA SER A 78 11.48 -11.97 3.08
C SER A 78 11.57 -10.43 3.13
N MET A 79 11.93 -9.86 4.29
CA MET A 79 12.12 -8.40 4.42
C MET A 79 13.35 -7.88 3.66
N ILE A 80 14.44 -8.64 3.62
CA ILE A 80 15.64 -8.30 2.85
C ILE A 80 15.35 -8.34 1.34
N ALA A 81 14.63 -9.37 0.90
CA ALA A 81 14.17 -9.48 -0.49
C ALA A 81 13.27 -8.31 -0.89
N SER A 82 12.36 -7.89 -0.01
CA SER A 82 11.48 -6.75 -0.27
C SER A 82 12.24 -5.42 -0.35
N VAL A 83 13.32 -5.22 0.43
CA VAL A 83 14.23 -4.08 0.27
C VAL A 83 14.83 -4.06 -1.13
N ALA A 84 15.41 -5.18 -1.56
CA ALA A 84 16.06 -5.28 -2.87
C ALA A 84 15.05 -5.05 -4.02
N ALA A 85 13.83 -5.56 -3.87
CA ALA A 85 12.76 -5.38 -4.85
C ALA A 85 12.29 -3.92 -4.91
N ALA A 86 12.02 -3.29 -3.77
CA ALA A 86 11.62 -1.89 -3.69
C ALA A 86 12.70 -0.96 -4.26
N GLU A 87 13.96 -1.20 -3.91
CA GLU A 87 15.09 -0.44 -4.46
C GLU A 87 15.19 -0.57 -5.99
N SER A 88 15.03 -1.79 -6.52
CA SER A 88 14.98 -2.02 -7.97
C SER A 88 13.86 -1.22 -8.65
N LEU A 89 12.65 -1.25 -8.09
CA LEU A 89 11.52 -0.51 -8.65
C LEU A 89 11.76 1.00 -8.61
N LEU A 90 12.26 1.54 -7.49
CA LEU A 90 12.60 2.96 -7.38
C LEU A 90 13.66 3.38 -8.38
N GLN A 91 14.74 2.60 -8.51
CA GLN A 91 15.81 2.89 -9.46
C GLN A 91 15.30 2.86 -10.90
N TYR A 92 14.47 1.86 -11.24
CA TYR A 92 13.84 1.74 -12.55
C TYR A 92 12.95 2.96 -12.88
N THR A 93 12.15 3.42 -11.92
CA THR A 93 11.28 4.59 -12.07
C THR A 93 12.09 5.89 -12.14
N ALA A 94 13.09 6.05 -11.27
CA ALA A 94 13.95 7.24 -11.24
C ALA A 94 14.77 7.39 -12.53
N ALA A 95 15.23 6.28 -13.12
CA ALA A 95 15.95 6.28 -14.39
C ALA A 95 15.09 6.73 -15.59
N ARG A 96 13.76 6.82 -15.41
CA ARG A 96 12.79 7.23 -16.44
C ARG A 96 12.19 8.61 -16.18
N CYS A 97 12.68 9.33 -15.17
CA CYS A 97 12.23 10.70 -14.94
C CYS A 97 12.52 11.60 -16.15
N ASP A 98 11.53 12.40 -16.53
CA ASP A 98 11.71 13.53 -17.42
C ASP A 98 11.75 14.80 -16.56
N GLY A 99 12.92 15.41 -16.48
CA GLY A 99 13.21 16.42 -15.45
C GLY A 99 13.13 15.83 -14.04
N LEU A 100 12.27 16.41 -13.18
CA LEU A 100 12.08 15.96 -11.80
C LEU A 100 10.98 14.91 -11.63
N ALA A 101 10.12 14.72 -12.64
CA ALA A 101 8.93 13.90 -12.52
C ALA A 101 9.09 12.55 -13.25
N PRO A 102 8.81 11.42 -12.61
CA PRO A 102 8.65 10.15 -13.31
C PRO A 102 7.35 10.10 -14.10
N PRO A 103 7.22 9.19 -15.09
CA PRO A 103 5.95 8.89 -15.72
C PRO A 103 4.88 8.56 -14.67
N ALA A 104 3.69 9.17 -14.81
CA ALA A 104 2.67 9.15 -13.76
C ALA A 104 2.27 7.74 -13.30
N HIS A 105 2.19 6.78 -14.24
CA HIS A 105 1.87 5.39 -13.94
C HIS A 105 2.98 4.70 -13.13
N LEU A 106 4.26 4.99 -13.42
CA LEU A 106 5.38 4.46 -12.65
C LEU A 106 5.43 5.04 -11.24
N ALA A 107 5.13 6.33 -11.09
CA ALA A 107 5.00 6.98 -9.79
C ALA A 107 3.88 6.34 -8.95
N ALA A 108 2.72 6.10 -9.57
CA ALA A 108 1.58 5.43 -8.93
C ALA A 108 1.93 4.00 -8.51
N ILE A 109 2.61 3.22 -9.37
CA ILE A 109 3.06 1.86 -9.04
C ILE A 109 4.05 1.87 -7.88
N CYS A 110 5.06 2.74 -7.91
CA CYS A 110 6.00 2.92 -6.80
C CYS A 110 5.27 3.20 -5.48
N LYS A 111 4.28 4.10 -5.51
CA LYS A 111 3.55 4.50 -4.30
C LYS A 111 2.53 3.47 -3.83
N ALA A 112 1.97 2.68 -4.74
CA ALA A 112 1.07 1.58 -4.39
C ALA A 112 1.83 0.38 -3.78
N VAL A 113 3.08 0.13 -4.20
CA VAL A 113 3.84 -1.06 -3.79
C VAL A 113 4.69 -0.81 -2.54
N VAL A 114 5.52 0.23 -2.53
CA VAL A 114 6.61 0.34 -1.54
C VAL A 114 6.12 0.67 -0.12
N PRO A 115 5.13 1.56 0.08
CA PRO A 115 4.49 1.75 1.39
C PRO A 115 3.82 0.49 1.95
N GLU A 116 3.24 -0.38 1.10
CA GLU A 116 2.68 -1.66 1.54
C GLU A 116 3.79 -2.60 2.05
N LEU A 117 4.95 -2.61 1.39
CA LEU A 117 6.13 -3.36 1.84
C LEU A 117 6.67 -2.84 3.18
N LEU A 118 6.73 -1.53 3.35
CA LEU A 118 7.10 -0.92 4.63
C LEU A 118 6.14 -1.34 5.74
N TRP A 119 4.83 -1.26 5.51
CA TRP A 119 3.82 -1.66 6.49
C TRP A 119 4.01 -3.10 6.95
N GLN A 120 4.15 -4.04 6.01
CA GLN A 120 4.40 -5.45 6.33
C GLN A 120 5.69 -5.66 7.12
N ALA A 121 6.76 -4.93 6.78
CA ALA A 121 8.02 -5.02 7.49
C ALA A 121 7.96 -4.40 8.89
N ALA A 122 7.24 -3.30 9.07
CA ALA A 122 7.02 -2.66 10.37
C ALA A 122 6.25 -3.59 11.31
N ASP A 123 5.17 -4.20 10.82
CA ASP A 123 4.39 -5.20 11.55
C ASP A 123 5.23 -6.42 11.96
N ARG A 124 5.94 -7.04 11.00
CA ARG A 124 6.84 -8.18 11.27
C ARG A 124 7.96 -7.83 12.26
N THR A 125 8.48 -6.61 12.18
CA THR A 125 9.51 -6.13 13.13
C THR A 125 8.92 -6.00 14.53
N THR A 126 7.72 -5.45 14.66
CA THR A 126 7.00 -5.38 15.95
C THR A 126 6.81 -6.76 16.53
N GLN A 127 6.36 -7.72 15.73
CA GLN A 127 6.18 -9.10 16.14
C GLN A 127 7.50 -9.75 16.61
N LEU A 128 8.60 -9.57 15.86
CA LEU A 128 9.92 -10.10 16.23
C LEU A 128 10.46 -9.51 17.53
N LEU A 129 10.17 -8.23 17.81
CA LEU A 129 10.58 -7.55 19.04
C LEU A 129 9.67 -7.90 20.24
N GLY A 130 8.52 -8.53 20.00
CA GLY A 130 7.52 -8.86 21.02
C GLY A 130 7.06 -7.60 21.76
N GLY A 131 6.94 -7.68 23.10
CA GLY A 131 6.53 -6.52 23.92
C GLY A 131 7.43 -5.29 23.75
N ARG A 132 8.69 -5.45 23.33
CA ARG A 132 9.58 -4.31 23.04
C ARG A 132 9.17 -3.53 21.80
N GLY A 133 8.39 -4.12 20.91
CA GLY A 133 7.85 -3.44 19.73
C GLY A 133 6.94 -2.27 20.07
N TYR A 134 6.42 -2.21 21.30
CA TYR A 134 5.58 -1.14 21.82
C TYR A 134 6.36 -0.07 22.61
N ILE A 135 7.65 -0.29 22.87
CA ILE A 135 8.44 0.62 23.70
C ILE A 135 9.00 1.76 22.84
N GLU A 136 8.51 2.97 23.10
CA GLU A 136 8.83 4.19 22.34
C GLU A 136 10.34 4.49 22.24
N SER A 137 11.15 4.07 23.22
CA SER A 137 12.57 4.38 23.30
C SER A 137 13.44 3.76 22.18
N ASN A 138 12.88 2.87 21.34
CA ASN A 138 13.59 2.27 20.20
C ASN A 138 13.13 2.80 18.83
N GLY A 139 12.15 3.71 18.80
CA GLY A 139 11.64 4.36 17.60
C GLY A 139 10.77 3.48 16.68
N LEU A 140 10.57 2.18 16.98
CA LEU A 140 9.69 1.33 16.19
C LEU A 140 8.22 1.75 16.24
N PRO A 141 7.62 2.10 17.40
CA PRO A 141 6.21 2.50 17.43
C PRO A 141 5.92 3.72 16.56
N GLN A 142 6.84 4.71 16.54
CA GLN A 142 6.74 5.84 15.62
C GLN A 142 6.81 5.37 14.16
N LEU A 143 7.79 4.52 13.81
CA LEU A 143 7.92 3.99 12.46
C LEU A 143 6.65 3.26 11.99
N VAL A 144 6.01 2.47 12.87
CA VAL A 144 4.75 1.77 12.57
C VAL A 144 3.62 2.78 12.26
N ARG A 145 3.51 3.86 13.05
CA ARG A 145 2.54 4.93 12.81
C ARG A 145 2.80 5.64 11.47
N ASP A 146 4.05 5.99 11.21
CA ASP A 146 4.46 6.66 9.97
C ASP A 146 4.21 5.76 8.75
N ALA A 147 4.54 4.47 8.85
CA ALA A 147 4.31 3.47 7.80
C ALA A 147 2.82 3.39 7.38
N ARG A 148 1.90 3.53 8.33
CA ARG A 148 0.45 3.49 8.03
C ARG A 148 0.02 4.71 7.22
N LEU A 149 0.52 5.90 7.56
CA LEU A 149 0.18 7.14 6.87
C LEU A 149 0.60 7.12 5.39
N LEU A 150 1.77 6.57 5.07
CA LEU A 150 2.29 6.55 3.70
C LEU A 150 1.43 5.73 2.72
N ARG A 151 0.58 4.84 3.22
CA ARG A 151 -0.40 4.09 2.40
C ARG A 151 -1.59 4.96 1.99
N ILE A 152 -1.86 6.03 2.73
CA ILE A 152 -3.05 6.89 2.59
C ILE A 152 -2.69 8.19 1.86
N PHE A 153 -1.62 8.87 2.29
CA PHE A 153 -1.20 10.16 1.75
C PHE A 153 -0.83 10.08 0.26
N GLU A 154 -1.05 11.16 -0.49
CA GLU A 154 -0.84 11.26 -1.96
C GLU A 154 -1.56 10.18 -2.80
N GLY A 155 -2.77 9.81 -2.35
CA GLY A 155 -3.71 8.92 -3.04
C GLY A 155 -3.66 7.49 -2.49
N PRO A 156 -4.70 6.98 -1.80
CA PRO A 156 -4.68 5.65 -1.19
C PRO A 156 -4.26 4.53 -2.14
N THR A 157 -3.63 3.48 -1.63
CA THR A 157 -3.14 2.33 -2.43
C THR A 157 -4.22 1.81 -3.39
N GLU A 158 -5.41 1.56 -2.86
CA GLU A 158 -6.53 0.99 -3.61
C GLU A 158 -7.03 1.95 -4.70
N THR A 159 -7.03 3.26 -4.42
CA THR A 159 -7.38 4.29 -5.42
C THR A 159 -6.40 4.31 -6.58
N LEU A 160 -5.09 4.20 -6.30
CA LEU A 160 -4.06 4.16 -7.33
C LEU A 160 -4.12 2.86 -8.14
N GLU A 161 -4.33 1.72 -7.48
CA GLU A 161 -4.52 0.43 -8.16
C GLU A 161 -5.77 0.48 -9.06
N MET A 162 -6.92 0.95 -8.57
CA MET A 162 -8.12 1.09 -9.40
C MET A 162 -7.92 2.02 -10.60
N HIS A 163 -7.22 3.15 -10.41
CA HIS A 163 -6.88 4.06 -11.50
C HIS A 163 -6.00 3.37 -12.54
N LEU A 164 -4.94 2.70 -12.08
CA LEU A 164 -4.01 1.97 -12.94
C LEU A 164 -4.72 0.87 -13.73
N GLY A 165 -5.54 0.05 -13.07
CA GLY A 165 -6.26 -1.02 -13.75
C GLY A 165 -7.31 -0.51 -14.72
N SER A 166 -7.96 0.62 -14.41
CA SER A 166 -8.85 1.30 -15.38
C SER A 166 -8.08 1.76 -16.61
N ALA A 167 -6.89 2.34 -16.45
CA ALA A 167 -6.05 2.78 -17.56
C ALA A 167 -5.57 1.59 -18.41
N VAL A 168 -5.14 0.49 -17.78
CA VAL A 168 -4.71 -0.73 -18.47
C VAL A 168 -5.86 -1.37 -19.25
N LEU A 169 -7.03 -1.55 -18.63
CA LEU A 169 -8.22 -2.10 -19.31
C LEU A 169 -8.70 -1.22 -20.47
N GLY A 170 -8.49 0.09 -20.37
CA GLY A 170 -8.79 1.06 -21.43
C GLY A 170 -7.69 1.19 -22.49
N ASN A 171 -6.60 0.41 -22.42
CA ASN A 171 -5.41 0.52 -23.28
C ASN A 171 -4.81 1.95 -23.30
N MET A 172 -4.92 2.67 -22.19
CA MET A 172 -4.41 4.05 -22.06
C MET A 172 -2.95 4.10 -21.63
N VAL A 173 -2.39 2.99 -21.12
CA VAL A 173 -1.02 2.92 -20.62
C VAL A 173 -0.42 1.54 -20.89
N GLU A 174 0.85 1.52 -21.28
CA GLU A 174 1.68 0.32 -21.32
C GLU A 174 2.53 0.25 -20.04
N ILE A 175 2.43 -0.86 -19.31
CA ILE A 175 3.10 -1.03 -18.01
C ILE A 175 4.52 -1.56 -18.14
N PHE A 176 4.76 -2.41 -19.13
CA PHE A 176 5.97 -3.21 -19.23
C PHE A 176 6.82 -2.80 -20.43
N ASP A 177 8.07 -2.44 -20.16
CA ASP A 177 9.06 -2.28 -21.23
C ASP A 177 9.61 -3.66 -21.65
N GLY A 178 9.28 -4.09 -22.87
CA GLY A 178 9.79 -5.33 -23.44
C GLY A 178 9.17 -6.61 -22.85
N ALA A 179 9.76 -7.76 -23.20
CA ALA A 179 9.27 -9.07 -22.77
C ALA A 179 9.84 -9.45 -21.39
N SER A 180 8.99 -10.00 -20.53
CA SER A 180 9.36 -10.61 -19.25
C SER A 180 8.39 -11.73 -18.91
N GLU A 181 8.82 -12.64 -18.04
CA GLU A 181 7.92 -13.69 -17.54
C GLU A 181 6.74 -13.07 -16.76
N ALA A 182 7.03 -12.06 -15.94
CA ALA A 182 6.01 -11.33 -15.20
C ALA A 182 4.95 -10.67 -16.11
N ARG A 183 5.38 -10.01 -17.21
CA ARG A 183 4.47 -9.44 -18.22
C ARG A 183 3.53 -10.50 -18.78
N THR A 184 4.09 -11.65 -19.19
CA THR A 184 3.30 -12.73 -19.80
C THR A 184 2.20 -13.23 -18.86
N ARG A 185 2.52 -13.39 -17.57
CA ARG A 185 1.56 -13.82 -16.54
C ARG A 185 0.47 -12.76 -16.30
N VAL A 186 0.86 -11.49 -16.15
CA VAL A 186 -0.08 -10.38 -15.92
C VAL A 186 -1.03 -10.18 -17.10
N GLU A 187 -0.53 -10.24 -18.33
CA GLU A 187 -1.37 -10.18 -19.52
C GLU A 187 -2.36 -11.35 -19.59
N ALA A 188 -1.92 -12.56 -19.22
CA ALA A 188 -2.79 -13.73 -19.18
C ALA A 188 -3.92 -13.58 -18.14
N TRP A 189 -3.63 -13.10 -16.93
CA TRP A 189 -4.67 -12.83 -15.92
C TRP A 189 -5.58 -11.67 -16.31
N THR A 190 -5.02 -10.61 -16.90
CA THR A 190 -5.80 -9.47 -17.39
C THR A 190 -6.79 -9.92 -18.46
N ARG A 191 -6.37 -10.74 -19.44
CA ARG A 191 -7.29 -11.33 -20.42
C ARG A 191 -8.41 -12.15 -19.78
N LYS A 192 -8.10 -12.97 -18.77
CA LYS A 192 -9.10 -13.76 -18.04
C LYS A 192 -10.12 -12.86 -17.33
N LEU A 193 -9.66 -11.80 -16.67
CA LEU A 193 -10.53 -10.84 -15.99
C LEU A 193 -11.42 -10.08 -16.99
N SER A 194 -10.86 -9.63 -18.11
CA SER A 194 -11.62 -8.97 -19.18
C SER A 194 -12.68 -9.88 -19.81
N ALA A 195 -12.38 -11.16 -20.01
CA ALA A 195 -13.35 -12.12 -20.52
C ALA A 195 -14.52 -12.35 -19.53
N ALA A 196 -14.21 -12.58 -18.24
CA ALA A 196 -15.23 -12.75 -17.20
C ALA A 196 -16.14 -11.51 -17.07
N LEU A 197 -15.56 -10.33 -17.28
CA LEU A 197 -16.29 -9.08 -17.38
C LEU A 197 -17.31 -9.12 -18.54
N GLU A 198 -16.89 -9.48 -19.76
CA GLU A 198 -17.78 -9.53 -20.93
C GLU A 198 -19.01 -10.42 -20.76
N ASP A 199 -18.93 -11.43 -19.89
CA ASP A 199 -20.05 -12.34 -19.58
C ASP A 199 -21.00 -11.81 -18.49
N THR A 200 -20.58 -10.80 -17.72
CA THR A 200 -21.37 -10.26 -16.60
C THR A 200 -22.41 -9.23 -17.09
N ARG A 201 -23.62 -9.24 -16.54
CA ARG A 201 -24.74 -8.35 -16.92
C ARG A 201 -25.43 -7.76 -15.67
N GLY A 202 -26.24 -6.71 -15.85
CA GLY A 202 -27.04 -6.10 -14.79
C GLY A 202 -26.21 -5.48 -13.66
N ASP A 203 -26.77 -5.42 -12.45
CA ASP A 203 -26.13 -4.76 -11.29
C ASP A 203 -24.80 -5.43 -10.87
N ALA A 204 -24.68 -6.74 -11.08
CA ALA A 204 -23.44 -7.49 -10.86
C ALA A 204 -22.27 -6.97 -11.73
N ARG A 205 -22.57 -6.32 -12.86
CA ARG A 205 -21.56 -5.74 -13.77
C ARG A 205 -20.76 -4.63 -13.11
N ILE A 206 -21.40 -3.80 -12.28
CA ILE A 206 -20.75 -2.65 -11.65
C ILE A 206 -19.69 -3.14 -10.65
N ALA A 207 -20.09 -4.02 -9.73
CA ALA A 207 -19.20 -4.62 -8.74
C ALA A 207 -18.07 -5.43 -9.41
N ALA A 208 -18.40 -6.23 -10.42
CA ALA A 208 -17.40 -6.98 -11.18
C ALA A 208 -16.38 -6.04 -11.87
N THR A 209 -16.84 -4.91 -12.42
CA THR A 209 -15.97 -3.91 -13.07
C THR A 209 -15.03 -3.26 -12.07
N GLN A 210 -15.53 -2.89 -10.88
CA GLN A 210 -14.69 -2.33 -9.82
C GLN A 210 -13.64 -3.34 -9.34
N HIS A 211 -14.04 -4.59 -9.11
CA HIS A 211 -13.13 -5.67 -8.75
C HIS A 211 -12.05 -5.88 -9.81
N ALA A 212 -12.44 -5.97 -11.08
CA ALA A 212 -11.49 -6.17 -12.17
C ALA A 212 -10.51 -5.00 -12.31
N LYS A 213 -10.96 -3.75 -12.15
CA LYS A 213 -10.06 -2.58 -12.14
C LYS A 213 -9.05 -2.66 -10.99
N LEU A 214 -9.50 -2.96 -9.78
CA LEU A 214 -8.60 -3.13 -8.64
C LEU A 214 -7.61 -4.28 -8.88
N ALA A 215 -8.10 -5.44 -9.33
CA ALA A 215 -7.31 -6.63 -9.58
C ALA A 215 -6.25 -6.42 -10.67
N VAL A 216 -6.63 -5.84 -11.82
CA VAL A 216 -5.69 -5.55 -12.91
C VAL A 216 -4.66 -4.51 -12.48
N GLY A 217 -5.07 -3.49 -11.72
CA GLY A 217 -4.15 -2.50 -11.17
C GLY A 217 -3.11 -3.11 -10.24
N GLN A 218 -3.56 -3.91 -9.27
CA GLN A 218 -2.69 -4.61 -8.36
C GLN A 218 -1.73 -5.57 -9.10
N LEU A 219 -2.25 -6.39 -10.02
CA LEU A 219 -1.42 -7.29 -10.82
C LEU A 219 -0.41 -6.54 -11.69
N SER A 220 -0.77 -5.38 -12.22
CA SER A 220 0.14 -4.54 -13.01
C SER A 220 1.26 -3.96 -12.13
N ALA A 221 0.93 -3.44 -10.95
CA ALA A 221 1.92 -2.85 -10.05
C ALA A 221 2.92 -3.88 -9.52
N TRP A 222 2.44 -5.03 -9.03
CA TRP A 222 3.28 -6.12 -8.55
C TRP A 222 3.97 -6.88 -9.69
N GLY A 223 3.34 -6.90 -10.86
CA GLY A 223 3.91 -7.42 -12.09
C GLY A 223 5.14 -6.64 -12.51
N LEU A 224 5.05 -5.31 -12.53
CA LEU A 224 6.18 -4.45 -12.85
C LEU A 224 7.31 -4.64 -11.84
N LEU A 225 7.00 -4.70 -10.53
CA LEU A 225 8.00 -5.03 -9.51
C LEU A 225 8.74 -6.33 -9.85
N ALA A 226 8.01 -7.40 -10.17
CA ALA A 226 8.60 -8.69 -10.52
C ALA A 226 9.44 -8.61 -11.81
N ALA A 227 8.95 -7.93 -12.85
CA ALA A 227 9.64 -7.74 -14.12
C ALA A 227 10.98 -6.98 -13.95
N VAL A 228 10.98 -5.93 -13.14
CA VAL A 228 12.20 -5.15 -12.86
C VAL A 228 13.20 -5.98 -12.04
N VAL A 229 12.72 -6.75 -11.07
CA VAL A 229 13.58 -7.62 -10.25
C VAL A 229 14.15 -8.79 -11.05
N GLU A 230 13.42 -9.29 -12.04
CA GLU A 230 13.87 -10.32 -12.98
C GLU A 230 15.17 -9.92 -13.69
N GLN A 231 15.34 -8.63 -13.99
CA GLN A 231 16.52 -8.07 -14.65
C GLN A 231 17.76 -7.93 -13.76
N ARG A 232 17.65 -8.18 -12.44
CA ARG A 232 18.81 -8.14 -11.54
C ARG A 232 19.82 -9.24 -11.90
N GLY A 233 21.05 -9.11 -11.41
CA GLY A 233 22.10 -10.12 -11.57
C GLY A 233 21.80 -11.45 -10.86
N ASP A 234 22.78 -12.33 -10.82
CA ASP A 234 22.64 -13.70 -10.29
C ASP A 234 23.28 -13.91 -8.92
N ASP A 235 23.64 -12.82 -8.23
CA ASP A 235 24.11 -12.92 -6.85
C ASP A 235 23.00 -13.46 -5.91
N PRO A 236 23.36 -14.03 -4.75
CA PRO A 236 22.39 -14.67 -3.86
C PRO A 236 21.22 -13.78 -3.43
N LEU A 237 21.46 -12.48 -3.23
CA LEU A 237 20.41 -11.53 -2.84
C LEU A 237 19.46 -11.27 -4.01
N SER A 238 20.00 -11.11 -5.22
CA SER A 238 19.17 -10.95 -6.42
C SER A 238 18.33 -12.19 -6.72
N GLN A 239 18.88 -13.40 -6.57
CA GLN A 239 18.13 -14.65 -6.70
C GLN A 239 17.03 -14.80 -5.63
N LEU A 240 17.31 -14.37 -4.39
CA LEU A 240 16.29 -14.33 -3.34
C LEU A 240 15.17 -13.32 -3.68
N ALA A 241 15.53 -12.11 -4.14
CA ALA A 241 14.58 -11.08 -4.53
C ALA A 241 13.68 -11.53 -5.69
N LYS A 242 14.24 -12.17 -6.73
CA LYS A 242 13.49 -12.74 -7.87
C LYS A 242 12.43 -13.73 -7.38
N ARG A 243 12.83 -14.77 -6.65
CA ARG A 243 11.90 -15.78 -6.12
C ARG A 243 10.81 -15.16 -5.24
N TRP A 244 11.20 -14.24 -4.37
CA TRP A 244 10.26 -13.56 -3.48
C TRP A 244 9.25 -12.71 -4.26
N ALA A 245 9.69 -11.91 -5.24
CA ALA A 245 8.81 -11.02 -6.01
C ALA A 245 7.78 -11.81 -6.83
N PHE A 246 8.19 -12.89 -7.48
CA PHE A 246 7.27 -13.78 -8.18
C PHE A 246 6.29 -14.48 -7.23
N ALA A 247 6.74 -14.92 -6.05
CA ALA A 247 5.83 -15.49 -5.05
C ALA A 247 4.78 -14.46 -4.56
N GLN A 248 5.18 -13.19 -4.41
CA GLN A 248 4.26 -12.10 -4.05
C GLN A 248 3.22 -11.82 -5.15
N LEU A 249 3.63 -11.89 -6.42
CA LEU A 249 2.76 -11.73 -7.57
C LEU A 249 1.73 -12.87 -7.66
N GLU A 250 2.19 -14.12 -7.56
CA GLU A 250 1.33 -15.31 -7.59
C GLU A 250 0.31 -15.33 -6.45
N SER A 251 0.75 -15.02 -5.22
CA SER A 251 -0.15 -14.97 -4.06
C SER A 251 -1.28 -13.96 -4.24
N ARG A 252 -1.02 -12.83 -4.91
CA ARG A 252 -2.04 -11.82 -5.19
C ARG A 252 -2.99 -12.27 -6.30
N ALA A 253 -2.45 -12.83 -7.38
CA ALA A 253 -3.26 -13.39 -8.44
C ALA A 253 -4.23 -14.46 -7.90
N ALA A 254 -3.76 -15.32 -6.99
CA ALA A 254 -4.60 -16.31 -6.32
C ALA A 254 -5.71 -15.67 -5.47
N ALA A 255 -5.38 -14.66 -4.66
CA ALA A 255 -6.37 -13.95 -3.82
C ALA A 255 -7.45 -13.24 -4.65
N LEU A 256 -7.08 -12.69 -5.82
CA LEU A 256 -7.99 -11.94 -6.69
C LEU A 256 -8.90 -12.83 -7.54
N ALA A 257 -8.58 -14.12 -7.67
CA ALA A 257 -9.36 -15.09 -8.46
C ALA A 257 -10.69 -15.47 -7.80
N SER A 258 -10.88 -15.21 -6.50
CA SER A 258 -12.08 -15.56 -5.76
C SER A 258 -12.39 -14.48 -4.71
N PRO A 259 -12.93 -13.32 -5.13
CA PRO A 259 -13.25 -12.25 -4.21
C PRO A 259 -14.35 -12.67 -3.24
N LEU A 260 -14.18 -12.35 -1.96
CA LEU A 260 -15.25 -12.46 -0.98
C LEU A 260 -16.16 -11.23 -1.12
N VAL A 261 -17.28 -11.39 -1.80
CA VAL A 261 -18.30 -10.36 -1.96
C VAL A 261 -19.49 -10.73 -1.10
N ALA A 262 -19.86 -9.84 -0.18
CA ALA A 262 -21.06 -9.97 0.64
C ALA A 262 -22.09 -8.92 0.21
N ASP A 263 -23.36 -9.27 0.32
CA ASP A 263 -24.47 -8.33 0.19
C ASP A 263 -24.45 -7.34 1.37
N VAL A 264 -24.88 -6.10 1.13
CA VAL A 264 -24.94 -5.05 2.16
C VAL A 264 -25.77 -5.50 3.36
N ASP A 265 -26.90 -6.18 3.13
CA ASP A 265 -27.78 -6.66 4.20
C ASP A 265 -27.11 -7.73 5.08
N VAL A 266 -26.18 -8.50 4.53
CA VAL A 266 -25.39 -9.48 5.29
C VAL A 266 -24.38 -8.76 6.18
N VAL A 267 -23.70 -7.75 5.63
CA VAL A 267 -22.73 -6.94 6.37
C VAL A 267 -23.40 -6.17 7.50
N GLU A 268 -24.52 -5.50 7.23
CA GLU A 268 -25.24 -4.70 8.23
C GLU A 268 -25.76 -5.54 9.39
N ARG A 269 -26.35 -6.71 9.10
CA ARG A 269 -26.82 -7.63 10.15
C ARG A 269 -25.66 -8.14 11.02
N ALA A 270 -24.56 -8.55 10.40
CA ALA A 270 -23.40 -9.02 11.16
C ALA A 270 -22.80 -7.94 12.08
N ILE A 271 -22.79 -6.67 11.63
CA ILE A 271 -22.30 -5.54 12.44
C ILE A 271 -23.27 -5.23 13.59
N ALA A 272 -24.58 -5.30 13.36
CA ALA A 272 -25.58 -5.11 14.42
C ALA A 272 -25.38 -6.12 15.56
N ASP A 273 -25.14 -7.39 15.22
CA ASP A 273 -24.85 -8.43 16.22
C ASP A 273 -23.60 -8.11 17.06
N TYR A 274 -22.58 -7.48 16.48
CA TYR A 274 -21.40 -7.07 17.24
C TYR A 274 -21.74 -6.00 18.28
N ARG A 275 -22.57 -5.00 17.91
CA ARG A 275 -23.02 -3.96 18.85
C ARG A 275 -23.71 -4.58 20.06
N ASP A 276 -24.54 -5.59 19.84
CA ASP A 276 -25.27 -6.26 20.93
C ASP A 276 -24.33 -7.01 21.89
N VAL A 277 -23.16 -7.46 21.40
CA VAL A 277 -22.20 -8.26 22.18
C VAL A 277 -21.13 -7.40 22.85
N ILE A 278 -20.56 -6.41 22.15
CA ILE A 278 -19.42 -5.62 22.64
C ILE A 278 -19.74 -4.14 22.89
N GLY A 279 -21.00 -3.74 22.71
CA GLY A 279 -21.47 -2.35 22.83
C GLY A 279 -21.30 -1.55 21.55
N ASP A 280 -21.85 -0.34 21.54
CA ASP A 280 -21.68 0.59 20.41
C ASP A 280 -20.31 1.27 20.45
N ILE A 281 -19.91 1.87 19.32
CA ILE A 281 -18.67 2.65 19.18
C ILE A 281 -18.76 3.94 19.99
N GLU A 282 -19.95 4.53 20.08
CA GLU A 282 -20.23 5.69 20.94
C GLU A 282 -20.27 5.25 22.41
N GLN A 283 -19.08 5.11 22.99
CA GLN A 283 -18.93 4.79 24.41
C GLN A 283 -18.80 6.09 25.20
N THR A 284 -19.71 6.30 26.14
CA THR A 284 -19.51 7.26 27.24
C THR A 284 -18.82 6.53 28.39
N LEU A 285 -17.96 7.22 29.15
CA LEU A 285 -17.33 6.59 30.31
C LEU A 285 -18.42 6.17 31.31
N PRO A 286 -18.34 4.98 31.92
CA PRO A 286 -19.28 4.57 32.95
C PRO A 286 -19.34 5.62 34.08
N GLY A 287 -20.49 6.29 34.22
CA GLY A 287 -20.72 7.33 35.23
C GLY A 287 -20.59 8.78 34.77
N GLU A 288 -20.27 9.03 33.50
CA GLU A 288 -20.40 10.39 32.92
C GLU A 288 -21.85 10.67 32.54
N ASP A 289 -22.57 11.42 33.38
CA ASP A 289 -23.84 12.03 33.00
C ASP A 289 -23.55 13.32 32.21
N HIS A 290 -23.65 13.25 30.89
CA HIS A 290 -23.54 14.42 30.01
C HIS A 290 -24.82 15.25 29.97
N ALA A 291 -25.87 14.88 30.71
CA ALA A 291 -27.08 15.67 30.79
C ALA A 291 -26.82 16.98 31.57
N LEU A 292 -27.36 18.09 31.06
CA LEU A 292 -27.40 19.33 31.83
C LEU A 292 -28.18 19.09 33.14
N ASP A 293 -27.60 19.51 34.27
CA ASP A 293 -28.23 19.45 35.60
C ASP A 293 -29.70 19.87 35.47
N PRO A 294 -30.66 19.03 35.91
CA PRO A 294 -32.09 19.34 35.82
C PRO A 294 -32.46 20.71 36.38
N MET A 295 -31.73 21.22 37.37
CA MET A 295 -31.94 22.54 37.98
C MET A 295 -31.36 23.71 37.17
N LEU A 296 -30.46 23.43 36.22
CA LEU A 296 -29.86 24.43 35.32
C LEU A 296 -30.55 24.48 33.96
N ARG A 297 -31.50 23.59 33.69
CA ARG A 297 -32.34 23.65 32.48
C ARG A 297 -33.23 24.88 32.58
N ARG A 298 -33.23 25.74 31.55
CA ARG A 298 -34.20 26.84 31.44
C ARG A 298 -35.61 26.23 31.46
N SER A 299 -36.43 26.74 32.38
CA SER A 299 -37.88 26.44 32.48
C SER A 299 -38.63 26.83 31.22
#